data_AF-A0A7K5XGP5-F1
#
_entry.id   AF-A0A7K5XGP5-F1
#
_cell.length_a   1.000
_cell.length_b   1.000
_cell.length_c   1.000
_cell.angle_alpha   90.00
_cell.angle_beta   90.00
_cell.angle_gamma   90.00
#
_symmetry.space_group_name_H-M   'P 1'
#
loop_
_entity.id
_entity.type
_entity.pdbx_description
1 polymer ?
#
loop_
_entity_poly.entity_id
_entity_poly.type
_entity_poly.pdbx_seq_one_letter_code
_entity_poly.pdbx_strand_id
1 'polypeptide(L)'
;GSFTLRLLQTSTFQNTSFVDTEGLGLLEDIELGSIDKHTWTIRFYQPWVRPALPRGDWDTVQNMIRIYLQKFNHLVNEGAMQKDVPYPFVAQCMAGCELYPNRTSRAFAYVGYNGQDFLSFNMGNATWLLSRDTNLSQYVQAVLQNYTAFSEMVEVLFNDTCIDDMEVLLDYGKAALERQELPVATVFARTPRPDQLLLVCHVTGFYPRPISVAWLRDGQEVPPGPTLNTSAILPNADLTYQLRSVLAVAPRDGHSYACRVRHRSLGTRSLLIPWGTSEVVLIAGLGAGLLAVVAVAAITA
;
A
#
# COMPACT_ATOMS: atom_id res chain seq x y z
N GLY A 1 8.90 -13.45 0.49
CA GLY A 1 7.44 -13.21 0.56
C GLY A 1 6.87 -13.50 -0.81
N SER A 2 5.55 -13.50 -0.96
CA SER A 2 4.94 -13.33 -2.28
C SER A 2 5.15 -11.91 -2.79
N PHE A 3 4.94 -11.71 -4.09
CA PHE A 3 4.87 -10.40 -4.73
C PHE A 3 3.51 -10.23 -5.40
N THR A 4 2.96 -9.02 -5.38
CA THR A 4 1.63 -8.70 -5.87
C THR A 4 1.67 -7.53 -6.83
N LEU A 5 1.12 -7.72 -8.02
CA LEU A 5 0.85 -6.66 -9.00
C LEU A 5 -0.63 -6.32 -8.90
N ARG A 6 -0.95 -5.04 -8.72
CA ARG A 6 -2.32 -4.54 -8.60
C ARG A 6 -2.55 -3.42 -9.59
N LEU A 7 -3.60 -3.54 -10.38
CA LEU A 7 -4.17 -2.48 -11.19
C LEU A 7 -5.43 -1.99 -10.48
N LEU A 8 -5.44 -0.70 -10.16
CA LEU A 8 -6.55 -0.01 -9.54
C LEU A 8 -7.18 0.92 -10.56
N GLN A 9 -8.49 0.95 -10.63
CA GLN A 9 -9.27 1.88 -11.41
C GLN A 9 -10.36 2.48 -10.52
N THR A 10 -10.53 3.79 -10.59
CA THR A 10 -11.67 4.50 -10.01
C THR A 10 -12.33 5.31 -11.11
N SER A 11 -13.61 5.06 -11.38
CA SER A 11 -14.40 5.80 -12.37
C SER A 11 -15.57 6.48 -11.66
N THR A 12 -15.61 7.81 -11.74
CA THR A 12 -16.68 8.63 -11.20
C THR A 12 -17.59 9.07 -12.32
N PHE A 13 -18.81 8.54 -12.32
CA PHE A 13 -19.85 8.88 -13.27
C PHE A 13 -20.60 10.09 -12.72
N GLN A 14 -20.33 11.28 -13.26
CA GLN A 14 -20.93 12.53 -12.78
C GLN A 14 -22.34 12.73 -13.34
N ASN A 15 -22.54 12.31 -14.58
CA ASN A 15 -23.81 12.31 -15.30
C ASN A 15 -23.69 11.36 -16.51
N THR A 16 -24.72 11.32 -17.35
CA THR A 16 -24.81 10.43 -18.52
C THR A 16 -23.77 10.69 -19.62
N SER A 17 -23.03 11.79 -19.56
CA SER A 17 -22.09 12.21 -20.62
C SER A 17 -20.67 12.45 -20.10
N PHE A 18 -20.45 12.50 -18.79
CA PHE A 18 -19.17 12.82 -18.20
C PHE A 18 -18.76 11.79 -17.14
N VAL A 19 -17.66 11.10 -17.44
CA VAL A 19 -17.02 10.11 -16.57
C VAL A 19 -15.58 10.54 -16.38
N ASP A 20 -15.16 10.64 -15.12
CA ASP A 20 -13.77 10.87 -14.75
C ASP A 20 -13.15 9.54 -14.33
N THR A 21 -12.05 9.13 -14.96
CA THR A 21 -11.43 7.83 -14.71
C THR A 21 -9.96 8.00 -14.36
N GLU A 22 -9.61 7.48 -13.20
CA GLU A 22 -8.24 7.36 -12.71
C GLU A 22 -7.83 5.89 -12.69
N GLY A 23 -6.57 5.63 -12.98
CA GLY A 23 -5.99 4.29 -12.92
C GLY A 23 -4.56 4.33 -12.42
N LEU A 24 -4.18 3.34 -11.61
CA LEU A 24 -2.89 3.23 -10.94
C LEU A 24 -2.42 1.77 -10.95
N GLY A 25 -1.19 1.53 -11.39
CA GLY A 25 -0.52 0.23 -11.28
C GLY A 25 0.46 0.23 -10.11
N LEU A 26 0.42 -0.81 -9.28
CA LEU A 26 1.33 -1.01 -8.15
C LEU A 26 1.98 -2.38 -8.20
N LEU A 27 3.28 -2.45 -7.94
CA LEU A 27 3.98 -3.66 -7.56
C LEU A 27 4.31 -3.57 -6.07
N GLU A 28 3.67 -4.41 -5.25
CA GLU A 28 3.63 -4.26 -3.81
C GLU A 28 3.12 -2.87 -3.37
N ASP A 29 4.00 -2.04 -2.82
CA ASP A 29 3.77 -0.66 -2.40
C ASP A 29 4.39 0.37 -3.36
N ILE A 30 5.01 -0.09 -4.45
CA ILE A 30 5.66 0.77 -5.44
C ILE A 30 4.67 1.11 -6.56
N GLU A 31 4.35 2.39 -6.70
CA GLU A 31 3.56 2.89 -7.83
C GLU A 31 4.39 2.83 -9.12
N LEU A 32 3.94 1.99 -10.05
CA LEU A 32 4.59 1.78 -11.35
C LEU A 32 4.26 2.91 -12.33
N GLY A 33 3.02 3.40 -12.29
CA GLY A 33 2.51 4.40 -13.18
C GLY A 33 1.00 4.55 -13.12
N SER A 34 0.49 5.56 -13.81
CA SER A 34 -0.93 5.89 -13.90
C SER A 34 -1.38 6.05 -15.35
N ILE A 35 -2.68 6.26 -15.54
CA ILE A 35 -3.23 6.68 -16.84
C ILE A 35 -3.53 8.18 -16.83
N ASP A 36 -3.28 8.85 -17.95
CA ASP A 36 -3.73 10.22 -18.16
C ASP A 36 -5.26 10.29 -18.21
N LYS A 37 -5.86 11.18 -17.41
CA LYS A 37 -7.31 11.31 -17.27
C LYS A 37 -8.06 11.64 -18.56
N HIS A 38 -7.41 12.21 -19.57
CA HIS A 38 -8.06 12.65 -20.81
C HIS A 38 -7.77 11.73 -21.99
N THR A 39 -6.57 11.18 -22.07
CA THR A 39 -6.07 10.42 -23.22
C THR A 39 -5.88 8.93 -22.92
N TRP A 40 -6.00 8.55 -21.65
CA TRP A 40 -5.68 7.23 -21.11
C TRP A 40 -4.32 6.70 -21.56
N THR A 41 -3.36 7.61 -21.72
CA THR A 41 -1.97 7.27 -21.99
C THR A 41 -1.28 6.84 -20.71
N ILE A 42 -0.45 5.80 -20.80
CA ILE A 42 0.29 5.30 -19.64
C ILE A 42 1.40 6.30 -19.29
N ARG A 43 1.43 6.73 -18.04
CA ARG A 43 2.46 7.57 -17.43
C ARG A 43 3.28 6.73 -16.46
N PHE A 44 4.51 6.41 -16.83
CA PHE A 44 5.41 5.62 -15.99
C PHE A 44 6.01 6.50 -14.89
N TYR A 45 5.99 6.02 -13.65
CA TYR A 45 6.56 6.72 -12.49
C TYR A 45 7.95 6.22 -12.16
N GLN A 46 8.18 4.90 -12.23
CA GLN A 46 9.52 4.37 -12.00
C GLN A 46 10.32 4.29 -13.31
N PRO A 47 11.60 4.70 -13.31
CA PRO A 47 12.44 4.72 -14.51
C PRO A 47 12.68 3.32 -15.10
N TRP A 48 12.53 2.27 -14.30
CA TRP A 48 12.74 0.88 -14.69
C TRP A 48 11.47 0.20 -15.26
N VAL A 49 10.27 0.78 -15.12
CA VAL A 49 9.05 0.16 -15.66
C VAL A 49 9.03 0.20 -17.18
N ARG A 50 9.26 1.37 -17.78
CA ARG A 50 9.22 1.53 -19.24
C ARG A 50 10.18 0.60 -19.98
N PRO A 51 11.44 0.40 -19.57
CA PRO A 51 12.35 -0.52 -20.24
C PRO A 51 12.07 -2.00 -19.95
N ALA A 52 11.24 -2.33 -18.95
CA ALA A 52 10.96 -3.72 -18.59
C ALA A 52 10.30 -4.50 -19.75
N LEU A 53 9.42 -3.85 -20.51
CA LEU A 53 8.78 -4.44 -21.68
C LEU A 53 9.20 -3.74 -23.00
N PRO A 54 9.28 -4.50 -24.11
CA PRO A 54 9.38 -3.96 -25.46
C PRO A 54 8.36 -2.86 -25.75
N ARG A 55 8.70 -1.93 -26.67
CA ARG A 55 7.78 -0.85 -27.05
C ARG A 55 6.46 -1.39 -27.62
N GLY A 56 6.51 -2.42 -28.47
CA GLY A 56 5.30 -3.02 -29.06
C GLY A 56 4.36 -3.62 -28.01
N ASP A 57 4.92 -4.17 -26.94
CA ASP A 57 4.13 -4.76 -25.85
C ASP A 57 3.44 -3.66 -25.04
N TRP A 58 4.16 -2.58 -24.72
CA TRP A 58 3.54 -1.39 -24.10
C TRP A 58 2.47 -0.75 -24.98
N ASP A 59 2.68 -0.69 -26.30
CA ASP A 59 1.67 -0.18 -27.24
C ASP A 59 0.42 -1.07 -27.23
N THR A 60 0.61 -2.38 -27.13
CA THR A 60 -0.48 -3.38 -27.00
C THR A 60 -1.25 -3.18 -25.70
N VAL A 61 -0.55 -3.08 -24.56
CA VAL A 61 -1.16 -2.83 -23.25
C VAL A 61 -1.94 -1.50 -23.25
N GLN A 62 -1.37 -0.44 -23.81
CA GLN A 62 -2.04 0.86 -23.88
C GLN A 62 -3.32 0.80 -24.72
N ASN A 63 -3.30 0.09 -25.84
CA ASN A 63 -4.49 -0.07 -26.68
C ASN A 63 -5.55 -0.92 -25.99
N MET A 64 -5.16 -1.98 -25.27
CA MET A 64 -6.09 -2.79 -24.46
C MET A 64 -6.77 -1.95 -23.37
N ILE A 65 -6.00 -1.14 -22.63
CA ILE A 65 -6.54 -0.24 -21.60
C ILE A 65 -7.56 0.72 -22.21
N ARG A 66 -7.25 1.35 -23.35
CA ARG A 66 -8.17 2.29 -24.02
C ARG A 66 -9.47 1.60 -24.43
N ILE A 67 -9.39 0.45 -25.10
CA ILE A 67 -10.58 -0.30 -25.54
C ILE A 67 -11.42 -0.71 -24.33
N TYR A 68 -10.76 -1.20 -23.28
CA TYR A 68 -11.41 -1.58 -22.03
C TYR A 68 -12.15 -0.40 -21.40
N LEU A 69 -11.48 0.74 -21.19
CA LEU A 69 -12.08 1.91 -20.55
C LEU A 69 -13.24 2.50 -21.37
N GLN A 70 -13.12 2.53 -22.70
CA GLN A 70 -14.23 2.94 -23.58
C GLN A 70 -15.46 2.06 -23.38
N LYS A 71 -15.27 0.74 -23.44
CA LYS A 71 -16.36 -0.23 -23.27
C LYS A 71 -16.94 -0.21 -21.86
N PHE A 72 -16.08 -0.13 -20.85
CA PHE A 72 -16.47 -0.04 -19.44
C PHE A 72 -17.36 1.18 -19.22
N ASN A 73 -16.91 2.37 -19.63
CA ASN A 73 -17.67 3.61 -19.45
C ASN A 73 -19.01 3.53 -20.20
N HIS A 74 -19.03 2.99 -21.41
CA HIS A 74 -20.27 2.83 -22.17
C HIS A 74 -21.27 1.89 -21.47
N LEU A 75 -20.84 0.67 -21.11
CA LEU A 75 -21.70 -0.35 -20.51
C LEU A 75 -22.22 0.05 -19.13
N VAL A 76 -21.37 0.65 -18.29
CA VAL A 76 -21.78 1.08 -16.94
C VAL A 76 -22.79 2.23 -17.04
N ASN A 77 -22.58 3.17 -17.95
CA ASN A 77 -23.49 4.31 -18.14
C ASN A 77 -24.85 3.85 -18.71
N GLU A 78 -24.84 2.94 -19.69
CA GLU A 78 -26.07 2.34 -20.24
C GLU A 78 -26.85 1.59 -19.15
N GLY A 79 -26.17 0.73 -18.37
CA GLY A 79 -26.79 0.00 -17.26
C GLY A 79 -27.32 0.92 -16.16
N ALA A 80 -26.60 1.98 -15.84
CA ALA A 80 -27.03 3.00 -14.88
C ALA A 80 -28.30 3.73 -15.34
N MET A 81 -28.39 4.08 -16.64
CA MET A 81 -29.62 4.66 -17.20
C MET A 81 -30.78 3.66 -17.20
N GLN A 82 -30.54 2.40 -17.57
CA GLN A 82 -31.59 1.37 -17.60
C GLN A 82 -32.15 1.05 -16.21
N LYS A 83 -31.34 1.24 -15.16
CA LYS A 83 -31.69 0.93 -13.77
C LYS A 83 -31.94 2.15 -12.90
N ASP A 84 -32.10 3.33 -13.52
CA ASP A 84 -32.36 4.60 -12.83
C ASP A 84 -31.39 4.85 -11.65
N VAL A 85 -30.11 4.52 -11.86
CA VAL A 85 -29.08 4.70 -10.84
C VAL A 85 -28.83 6.20 -10.64
N PRO A 86 -28.86 6.71 -9.40
CA PRO A 86 -28.64 8.13 -9.15
C PRO A 86 -27.19 8.50 -9.40
N TYR A 87 -27.00 9.61 -10.10
CA TYR A 87 -25.69 10.25 -10.29
C TYR A 87 -25.47 11.35 -9.22
N PRO A 88 -24.21 11.64 -8.83
CA PRO A 88 -23.01 10.92 -9.22
C PRO A 88 -22.88 9.58 -8.48
N PHE A 89 -22.21 8.62 -9.11
CA PHE A 89 -21.80 7.37 -8.46
C PHE A 89 -20.36 7.00 -8.85
N VAL A 90 -19.76 6.14 -8.05
CA VAL A 90 -18.37 5.69 -8.23
C VAL A 90 -18.36 4.18 -8.44
N ALA A 91 -17.74 3.75 -9.52
CA ALA A 91 -17.39 2.36 -9.77
C ALA A 91 -15.87 2.19 -9.65
N GLN A 92 -15.44 1.19 -8.89
CA GLN A 92 -14.02 0.90 -8.67
C GLN A 92 -13.72 -0.52 -9.14
N CYS A 93 -12.60 -0.71 -9.83
CA CYS A 93 -12.13 -2.02 -10.23
C CYS A 93 -10.72 -2.22 -9.67
N MET A 94 -10.47 -3.41 -9.11
CA MET A 94 -9.14 -3.83 -8.70
C MET A 94 -8.89 -5.20 -9.31
N ALA A 95 -7.82 -5.35 -10.06
CA ALA A 95 -7.43 -6.64 -10.60
C ALA A 95 -5.92 -6.80 -10.61
N GLY A 96 -5.44 -8.04 -10.64
CA GLY A 96 -4.02 -8.30 -10.57
C GLY A 96 -3.70 -9.76 -10.28
N CYS A 97 -2.43 -9.98 -9.94
CA CYS A 97 -1.91 -11.30 -9.64
C CYS A 97 -0.94 -11.25 -8.46
N GLU A 98 -0.84 -12.38 -7.77
CA GLU A 98 0.11 -12.65 -6.69
C GLU A 98 0.98 -13.85 -7.09
N LEU A 99 2.30 -13.69 -7.01
CA LEU A 99 3.29 -14.73 -7.27
C LEU A 99 3.93 -15.19 -5.96
N TYR A 100 3.84 -16.48 -5.66
CA TYR A 100 4.36 -17.08 -4.44
C TYR A 100 5.80 -17.60 -4.63
N PRO A 101 6.58 -17.78 -3.54
CA PRO A 101 7.96 -18.28 -3.63
C PRO A 101 8.13 -19.65 -4.27
N ASN A 102 7.11 -20.51 -4.19
CA ASN A 102 7.05 -21.82 -4.83
C ASN A 102 6.66 -21.75 -6.33
N ARG A 103 6.60 -20.54 -6.92
CA ARG A 103 6.17 -20.25 -8.28
C ARG A 103 4.70 -20.59 -8.59
N THR A 104 3.89 -20.91 -7.58
CA THR A 104 2.45 -20.87 -7.78
C THR A 104 1.99 -19.43 -7.84
N SER A 105 0.89 -19.19 -8.52
CA SER A 105 0.31 -17.86 -8.67
C SER A 105 -1.17 -17.86 -8.32
N ARG A 106 -1.71 -16.67 -8.08
CA ARG A 106 -3.14 -16.43 -7.92
C ARG A 106 -3.51 -15.11 -8.56
N ALA A 107 -4.48 -15.14 -9.47
CA ALA A 107 -5.13 -13.94 -9.97
C ALA A 107 -6.31 -13.51 -9.07
N PHE A 108 -6.67 -12.24 -9.14
CA PHE A 108 -7.87 -11.71 -8.50
C PHE A 108 -8.45 -10.56 -9.32
N ALA A 109 -9.78 -10.41 -9.24
CA ALA A 109 -10.47 -9.23 -9.73
C ALA A 109 -11.70 -8.92 -8.85
N TYR A 110 -11.90 -7.65 -8.56
CA TYR A 110 -12.92 -7.12 -7.67
C TYR A 110 -13.56 -5.88 -8.27
N VAL A 111 -14.85 -5.70 -8.00
CA VAL A 111 -15.61 -4.50 -8.32
C VAL A 111 -16.18 -3.92 -7.03
N GLY A 112 -16.00 -2.63 -6.85
CA GLY A 112 -16.62 -1.83 -5.79
C GLY A 112 -17.60 -0.82 -6.36
N TYR A 113 -18.65 -0.53 -5.60
CA TYR A 113 -19.66 0.48 -5.93
C TYR A 113 -19.86 1.41 -4.74
N ASN A 114 -19.66 2.72 -4.94
CA ASN A 114 -19.73 3.75 -3.89
C ASN A 114 -18.92 3.38 -2.62
N GLY A 115 -17.71 2.86 -2.81
CA GLY A 115 -16.80 2.48 -1.73
C GLY A 115 -17.17 1.21 -0.97
N GLN A 116 -18.10 0.41 -1.48
CA GLN A 116 -18.49 -0.88 -0.91
C GLN A 116 -18.20 -2.03 -1.88
N ASP A 117 -17.83 -3.19 -1.33
CA ASP A 117 -17.67 -4.41 -2.12
C ASP A 117 -18.96 -4.72 -2.89
N PHE A 118 -18.84 -5.01 -4.19
CA PHE A 118 -19.96 -5.19 -5.10
C PHE A 118 -19.95 -6.57 -5.75
N LEU A 119 -18.88 -6.88 -6.51
CA LEU A 119 -18.67 -8.18 -7.14
C LEU A 119 -17.21 -8.64 -6.96
N SER A 120 -17.01 -9.95 -7.03
CA SER A 120 -15.68 -10.56 -7.15
C SER A 120 -15.66 -11.57 -8.28
N PHE A 121 -14.50 -11.80 -8.89
CA PHE A 121 -14.36 -12.77 -9.96
C PHE A 121 -13.69 -14.04 -9.46
N ASN A 122 -14.31 -15.18 -9.75
CA ASN A 122 -13.75 -16.50 -9.52
C ASN A 122 -12.93 -16.93 -10.73
N MET A 123 -11.61 -16.80 -10.60
CA MET A 123 -10.64 -17.15 -11.63
C MET A 123 -10.59 -18.65 -11.96
N GLY A 124 -11.14 -19.54 -11.11
CA GLY A 124 -11.08 -20.98 -11.34
C GLY A 124 -12.15 -21.54 -12.28
N ASN A 125 -13.23 -20.80 -12.50
CA ASN A 125 -14.32 -21.20 -13.39
C ASN A 125 -14.91 -20.02 -14.20
N ALA A 126 -14.18 -18.89 -14.25
CA ALA A 126 -14.55 -17.67 -14.96
C ALA A 126 -15.95 -17.10 -14.61
N THR A 127 -16.35 -17.14 -13.34
CA THR A 127 -17.67 -16.64 -12.90
C THR A 127 -17.59 -15.43 -11.98
N TRP A 128 -18.54 -14.50 -12.14
CA TRP A 128 -18.71 -13.37 -11.21
C TRP A 128 -19.58 -13.77 -10.02
N LEU A 129 -19.13 -13.43 -8.81
CA LEU A 129 -19.77 -13.70 -7.53
C LEU A 129 -20.26 -12.41 -6.88
N LEU A 130 -21.43 -12.47 -6.24
CA LEU A 130 -21.97 -11.36 -5.46
C LEU A 130 -21.21 -11.21 -4.15
N SER A 131 -20.58 -10.06 -3.94
CA SER A 131 -20.06 -9.68 -2.61
C SER A 131 -21.16 -9.03 -1.77
N ARG A 132 -22.13 -8.38 -2.42
CA ARG A 132 -23.36 -7.89 -1.81
C ARG A 132 -24.55 -8.27 -2.65
N ASP A 133 -25.62 -8.72 -2.00
CA ASP A 133 -26.84 -9.14 -2.66
C ASP A 133 -27.85 -7.98 -2.72
N THR A 134 -27.90 -7.32 -3.88
CA THR A 134 -28.81 -6.19 -4.16
C THR A 134 -29.36 -6.35 -5.58
N ASN A 135 -30.51 -5.71 -5.87
CA ASN A 135 -31.08 -5.76 -7.22
C ASN A 135 -30.10 -5.25 -8.29
N LEU A 136 -29.27 -4.25 -7.97
CA LEU A 136 -28.28 -3.70 -8.90
C LEU A 136 -27.11 -4.67 -9.12
N SER A 137 -26.56 -5.27 -8.05
CA SER A 137 -25.46 -6.24 -8.18
C SER A 137 -25.87 -7.52 -8.90
N GLN A 138 -27.09 -8.03 -8.65
CA GLN A 138 -27.65 -9.16 -9.41
C GLN A 138 -27.79 -8.84 -10.90
N TYR A 139 -28.27 -7.64 -11.24
CA TYR A 139 -28.37 -7.20 -12.63
C TYR A 139 -26.98 -7.13 -13.30
N VAL A 140 -26.00 -6.48 -12.67
CA VAL A 140 -24.65 -6.37 -13.24
C VAL A 140 -23.99 -7.74 -13.36
N GLN A 141 -24.16 -8.63 -12.38
CA GLN A 141 -23.68 -10.00 -12.45
C GLN A 141 -24.26 -10.73 -13.67
N ALA A 142 -25.58 -10.65 -13.90
CA ALA A 142 -26.22 -11.29 -15.05
C ALA A 142 -25.72 -10.71 -16.40
N VAL A 143 -25.48 -9.40 -16.46
CA VAL A 143 -24.87 -8.76 -17.65
C VAL A 143 -23.46 -9.31 -17.90
N LEU A 144 -22.62 -9.39 -16.87
CA LEU A 144 -21.25 -9.89 -16.99
C LEU A 144 -21.20 -11.40 -17.30
N GLN A 145 -22.16 -12.19 -16.81
CA GLN A 145 -22.29 -13.61 -17.15
C GLN A 145 -22.64 -13.82 -18.63
N ASN A 146 -23.43 -12.94 -19.23
CA ASN A 146 -23.73 -12.98 -20.66
C ASN A 146 -22.57 -12.46 -21.53
N TYR A 147 -21.63 -11.70 -20.95
CA TYR A 147 -20.50 -11.12 -21.66
C TYR A 147 -19.24 -11.99 -21.51
N THR A 148 -19.33 -13.24 -21.97
CA THR A 148 -18.32 -14.30 -21.74
C THR A 148 -16.93 -13.91 -22.26
N ALA A 149 -16.85 -13.27 -23.43
CA ALA A 149 -15.58 -12.84 -24.02
C ALA A 149 -14.78 -11.88 -23.11
N PHE A 150 -15.46 -11.06 -22.29
CA PHE A 150 -14.77 -10.22 -21.31
C PHE A 150 -14.27 -11.04 -20.13
N SER A 151 -15.08 -11.97 -19.62
CA SER A 151 -14.69 -12.84 -18.51
C SER A 151 -13.50 -13.73 -18.88
N GLU A 152 -13.49 -14.30 -20.08
CA GLU A 152 -12.36 -15.06 -20.64
C GLU A 152 -11.11 -14.18 -20.80
N MET A 153 -11.27 -12.94 -21.29
CA MET A 153 -10.16 -12.00 -21.40
C MET A 153 -9.54 -11.65 -20.05
N VAL A 154 -10.37 -11.41 -19.03
CA VAL A 154 -9.92 -11.13 -17.65
C VAL A 154 -9.16 -12.33 -17.09
N GLU A 155 -9.68 -13.54 -17.30
CA GLU A 155 -9.03 -14.78 -16.86
C GLU A 155 -7.63 -14.92 -17.46
N VAL A 156 -7.51 -14.89 -18.80
CA VAL A 156 -6.22 -15.04 -19.49
C VAL A 156 -5.24 -13.92 -19.11
N LEU A 157 -5.69 -12.68 -19.07
CA LEU A 157 -4.84 -11.53 -18.76
C LEU A 157 -4.20 -11.65 -17.37
N PHE A 158 -4.95 -12.10 -16.36
CA PHE A 158 -4.44 -12.13 -14.99
C PHE A 158 -3.87 -13.49 -14.55
N ASN A 159 -4.30 -14.61 -15.14
CA ASN A 159 -3.70 -15.92 -14.86
C ASN A 159 -2.36 -16.13 -15.57
N ASP A 160 -2.22 -15.62 -16.80
CA ASP A 160 -1.04 -15.87 -17.63
C ASP A 160 -0.20 -14.58 -17.79
N THR A 161 -0.72 -13.59 -18.52
CA THR A 161 0.07 -12.40 -18.92
C THR A 161 0.58 -11.60 -17.71
N CYS A 162 -0.24 -11.42 -16.68
CA CYS A 162 0.15 -10.72 -15.46
C CYS A 162 1.34 -11.40 -14.77
N ILE A 163 1.43 -12.73 -14.83
CA ILE A 163 2.52 -13.49 -14.20
C ILE A 163 3.80 -13.32 -15.01
N ASP A 164 3.72 -13.48 -16.34
CA ASP A 164 4.86 -13.28 -17.24
C ASP A 164 5.43 -11.86 -17.10
N ASP A 165 4.56 -10.85 -17.13
CA ASP A 165 4.95 -9.44 -16.95
C ASP A 165 5.50 -9.19 -15.54
N MET A 166 4.93 -9.82 -14.51
CA MET A 166 5.42 -9.69 -13.14
C MET A 166 6.85 -10.23 -13.01
N GLU A 167 7.19 -11.38 -13.60
CA GLU A 167 8.56 -11.91 -13.52
C GLU A 167 9.58 -10.93 -14.11
N VAL A 168 9.26 -10.29 -15.24
CA VAL A 168 10.12 -9.28 -15.87
C VAL A 168 10.21 -8.01 -15.02
N LEU A 169 9.08 -7.53 -14.49
CA LEU A 169 9.04 -6.36 -13.61
C LEU A 169 9.83 -6.60 -12.31
N LEU A 170 9.82 -7.82 -11.76
CA LEU A 170 10.61 -8.18 -10.58
C LEU A 170 12.11 -8.13 -10.85
N ASP A 171 12.56 -8.53 -12.04
CA ASP A 171 13.97 -8.45 -12.43
C ASP A 171 14.43 -6.99 -12.59
N TYR A 172 13.70 -6.19 -13.36
CA TYR A 172 14.00 -4.76 -13.57
C TYR A 172 13.84 -3.92 -12.29
N GLY A 173 12.85 -4.25 -11.47
CA GLY A 173 12.50 -3.54 -10.23
C GLY A 173 13.29 -4.00 -9.01
N LYS A 174 14.18 -4.99 -9.14
CA LYS A 174 14.89 -5.62 -8.01
C LYS A 174 15.52 -4.60 -7.07
N ALA A 175 16.25 -3.62 -7.60
CA ALA A 175 16.91 -2.60 -6.78
C ALA A 175 15.91 -1.75 -5.97
N ALA A 176 14.73 -1.45 -6.53
CA ALA A 176 13.69 -0.69 -5.84
C ALA A 176 12.99 -1.53 -4.77
N LEU A 177 12.72 -2.81 -5.06
CA LEU A 177 12.09 -3.77 -4.13
C LEU A 177 13.00 -4.15 -2.97
N GLU A 178 14.31 -4.24 -3.22
CA GLU A 178 15.32 -4.57 -2.21
C GLU A 178 15.85 -3.33 -1.45
N ARG A 179 15.45 -2.12 -1.89
CA ARG A 179 15.83 -0.84 -1.28
C ARG A 179 15.54 -0.87 0.21
N GLN A 180 16.46 -0.30 0.98
CA GLN A 180 16.36 -0.22 2.43
C GLN A 180 16.79 1.16 2.90
N GLU A 181 15.84 1.91 3.45
CA GLU A 181 16.09 3.23 4.03
C GLU A 181 16.10 3.12 5.56
N LEU A 182 17.07 3.77 6.20
CA LEU A 182 17.24 3.72 7.64
C LEU A 182 16.17 4.59 8.35
N PRO A 183 15.49 4.07 9.39
CA PRO A 183 14.61 4.92 10.20
C PRO A 183 15.43 6.01 10.90
N VAL A 184 14.86 7.21 10.94
CA VAL A 184 15.25 8.27 11.87
C VAL A 184 14.20 8.35 12.95
N ALA A 185 14.62 8.37 14.20
CA ALA A 185 13.72 8.37 15.35
C ALA A 185 14.07 9.51 16.32
N THR A 186 13.06 10.21 16.79
CA THR A 186 13.18 11.27 17.79
C THR A 186 12.19 11.04 18.93
N VAL A 187 12.60 11.35 20.15
CA VAL A 187 11.75 11.28 21.32
C VAL A 187 11.60 12.67 21.93
N PHE A 188 10.36 13.10 22.14
CA PHE A 188 10.02 14.37 22.77
C PHE A 188 8.79 14.22 23.68
N ALA A 189 8.54 15.20 24.54
CA ALA A 189 7.37 15.19 25.41
C ALA A 189 6.31 16.19 24.97
N ARG A 190 5.05 15.85 25.27
CA ARG A 190 3.91 16.76 25.25
C ARG A 190 3.26 16.74 26.63
N THR A 191 2.82 17.90 27.09
CA THR A 191 2.18 18.04 28.41
C THR A 191 0.80 18.68 28.23
N PRO A 192 -0.25 17.88 27.93
CA PRO A 192 -1.59 18.41 27.71
C PRO A 192 -2.19 19.03 28.98
N ARG A 193 -1.80 18.49 30.15
CA ARG A 193 -2.21 18.94 31.48
C ARG A 193 -1.02 18.80 32.46
N PRO A 194 -0.99 19.55 33.57
CA PRO A 194 0.13 19.50 34.52
C PRO A 194 0.42 18.11 35.10
N ASP A 195 -0.61 17.27 35.22
CA ASP A 195 -0.57 15.91 35.75
C ASP A 195 -0.34 14.83 34.68
N GLN A 196 -0.24 15.22 33.41
CA GLN A 196 -0.13 14.29 32.28
C GLN A 196 1.11 14.57 31.43
N LEU A 197 2.06 13.63 31.43
CA LEU A 197 3.22 13.64 30.55
C LEU A 197 3.05 12.59 29.46
N LEU A 198 3.07 13.01 28.19
CA LEU A 198 3.03 12.13 27.04
C LEU A 198 4.40 12.10 26.38
N LEU A 199 5.07 10.96 26.42
CA LEU A 199 6.30 10.75 25.65
C LEU A 199 5.91 10.32 24.24
N VAL A 200 6.49 10.96 23.22
CA VAL A 200 6.21 10.71 21.81
C VAL A 200 7.49 10.29 21.13
N CYS A 201 7.48 9.10 20.55
CA CYS A 201 8.50 8.60 19.65
C CYS A 201 8.01 8.77 18.22
N HIS A 202 8.61 9.71 17.48
CA HIS A 202 8.34 9.88 16.06
C HIS A 202 9.43 9.18 15.25
N VAL A 203 9.02 8.27 14.37
CA VAL A 203 9.92 7.50 13.51
C VAL A 203 9.55 7.81 12.06
N THR A 204 10.52 8.15 11.22
CA THR A 204 10.31 8.55 9.82
C THR A 204 11.48 8.12 8.93
N GLY A 205 11.30 8.20 7.61
CA GLY A 205 12.38 7.98 6.63
C GLY A 205 12.72 6.51 6.40
N PHE A 206 11.91 5.57 6.88
CA PHE A 206 12.19 4.13 6.74
C PHE A 206 11.47 3.51 5.55
N TYR A 207 12.14 2.53 4.93
CA TYR A 207 11.58 1.65 3.91
C TYR A 207 12.29 0.29 3.97
N PRO A 208 11.58 -0.85 3.88
CA PRO A 208 10.16 -1.00 3.53
C PRO A 208 9.19 -0.77 4.70
N ARG A 209 7.89 -0.83 4.41
CA ARG A 209 6.81 -0.53 5.34
C ARG A 209 6.86 -1.28 6.69
N PRO A 210 7.20 -2.58 6.79
CA PRO A 210 7.15 -3.30 8.07
C PRO A 210 8.21 -2.83 9.07
N ILE A 211 7.76 -2.38 10.25
CA ILE A 211 8.60 -1.86 11.35
C ILE A 211 8.03 -2.26 12.72
N SER A 212 8.88 -2.34 13.74
CA SER A 212 8.49 -2.56 15.13
C SER A 212 9.00 -1.40 16.00
N VAL A 213 8.09 -0.78 16.74
CA VAL A 213 8.38 0.34 17.66
C VAL A 213 7.80 0.00 19.02
N ALA A 214 8.64 0.04 20.05
CA ALA A 214 8.28 -0.31 21.42
C ALA A 214 8.83 0.72 22.41
N TRP A 215 8.14 0.91 23.52
CA TRP A 215 8.66 1.68 24.65
C TRP A 215 9.31 0.75 25.66
N LEU A 216 10.43 1.21 26.23
CA LEU A 216 11.10 0.58 27.36
C LEU A 216 10.95 1.48 28.59
N ARG A 217 10.57 0.90 29.72
CA ARG A 217 10.62 1.49 31.06
C ARG A 217 11.67 0.72 31.86
N ASP A 218 12.73 1.39 32.28
CA ASP A 218 13.88 0.77 32.98
C ASP A 218 14.44 -0.45 32.25
N GLY A 219 14.53 -0.33 30.92
CA GLY A 219 15.02 -1.39 30.03
C GLY A 219 14.01 -2.52 29.75
N GLN A 220 12.86 -2.55 30.42
CA GLN A 220 11.80 -3.53 30.20
C GLN A 220 10.74 -3.01 29.24
N GLU A 221 10.29 -3.86 28.32
CA GLU A 221 9.30 -3.48 27.31
C GLU A 221 7.92 -3.24 27.94
N VAL A 222 7.32 -2.09 27.63
CA VAL A 222 5.98 -1.74 28.08
C VAL A 222 4.97 -2.54 27.26
N PRO A 223 4.09 -3.35 27.91
CA PRO A 223 3.10 -4.13 27.18
C PRO A 223 2.02 -3.24 26.56
N PRO A 224 1.31 -3.73 25.53
CA PRO A 224 0.13 -3.05 25.00
C PRO A 224 -0.89 -2.74 26.11
N GLY A 225 -1.44 -1.53 26.10
CA GLY A 225 -2.37 -1.09 27.13
C GLY A 225 -2.88 0.34 26.87
N PRO A 226 -3.79 0.85 27.70
CA PRO A 226 -4.45 2.15 27.48
C PRO A 226 -3.49 3.35 27.53
N THR A 227 -2.30 3.18 28.13
CA THR A 227 -1.27 4.22 28.21
C THR A 227 -0.36 4.24 26.99
N LEU A 228 -0.38 3.22 26.14
CA LEU A 228 0.48 3.08 24.96
C LEU A 228 -0.37 3.10 23.69
N ASN A 229 -0.11 4.04 22.80
CA ASN A 229 -0.79 4.13 21.52
C ASN A 229 0.21 4.35 20.38
N THR A 230 0.20 3.47 19.39
CA THR A 230 1.02 3.59 18.18
C THR A 230 0.10 3.87 16.99
N SER A 231 0.39 4.94 16.25
CA SER A 231 -0.37 5.33 15.07
C SER A 231 -0.24 4.31 13.95
N ALA A 232 -1.17 4.38 12.99
CA ALA A 232 -0.96 3.76 11.69
C ALA A 232 0.35 4.27 11.05
N ILE A 233 0.94 3.43 10.20
CA ILE A 233 2.07 3.80 9.35
C ILE A 233 1.54 4.66 8.19
N LEU A 234 2.10 5.85 8.03
CA LEU A 234 1.73 6.82 7.01
C LEU A 234 2.84 6.93 5.95
N PRO A 235 2.49 7.13 4.68
CA PRO A 235 3.48 7.37 3.62
C PRO A 235 4.04 8.79 3.68
N ASN A 236 5.28 8.93 3.20
CA ASN A 236 5.93 10.21 2.89
C ASN A 236 5.99 10.42 1.37
N ALA A 237 6.18 11.66 0.93
CA ALA A 237 6.27 12.01 -0.50
C ALA A 237 7.53 11.45 -1.19
N ASP A 238 8.56 11.08 -0.42
CA ASP A 238 9.82 10.50 -0.89
C ASP A 238 9.78 8.96 -0.96
N LEU A 239 8.59 8.36 -0.90
CA LEU A 239 8.35 6.91 -0.91
C LEU A 239 8.94 6.19 0.32
N THR A 240 9.16 6.90 1.43
CA THR A 240 9.44 6.31 2.74
C THR A 240 8.19 6.34 3.62
N TYR A 241 8.30 5.84 4.86
CA TYR A 241 7.21 5.78 5.81
C TYR A 241 7.51 6.52 7.11
N GLN A 242 6.45 6.84 7.84
CA GLN A 242 6.51 7.41 9.18
C GLN A 242 5.41 6.86 10.11
N LEU A 243 5.66 6.92 11.42
CA LEU A 243 4.67 6.63 12.45
C LEU A 243 5.01 7.35 13.77
N ARG A 244 4.04 7.40 14.69
CA ARG A 244 4.26 7.90 16.05
C ARG A 244 3.81 6.88 17.08
N SER A 245 4.62 6.65 18.11
CA SER A 245 4.23 5.87 19.29
C SER A 245 4.23 6.78 20.52
N VAL A 246 3.12 6.80 21.24
CA VAL A 246 2.87 7.69 22.38
C VAL A 246 2.70 6.85 23.64
N LEU A 247 3.44 7.19 24.69
CA LEU A 247 3.33 6.60 26.02
C LEU A 247 2.93 7.67 27.04
N ALA A 248 1.82 7.46 27.73
CA ALA A 248 1.41 8.26 28.88
C ALA A 248 2.15 7.79 30.14
N VAL A 249 2.81 8.72 30.83
CA VAL A 249 3.57 8.49 32.06
C VAL A 249 3.21 9.54 33.11
N ALA A 250 3.45 9.21 34.38
CA ALA A 250 3.27 10.18 35.46
C ALA A 250 4.48 11.14 35.48
N PRO A 251 4.28 12.46 35.64
CA PRO A 251 5.38 13.39 35.80
C PRO A 251 6.26 13.00 36.99
N ARG A 252 7.57 12.94 36.80
CA ARG A 252 8.56 12.65 37.86
C ARG A 252 8.34 11.32 38.58
N ASP A 253 7.89 10.30 37.86
CA ASP A 253 7.71 8.95 38.41
C ASP A 253 9.03 8.21 38.74
N GLY A 254 10.18 8.80 38.40
CA GLY A 254 11.51 8.27 38.72
C GLY A 254 12.00 7.19 37.76
N HIS A 255 11.24 6.89 36.70
CA HIS A 255 11.58 5.85 35.75
C HIS A 255 12.36 6.40 34.55
N SER A 256 13.22 5.56 33.99
CA SER A 256 13.88 5.82 32.72
C SER A 256 13.04 5.28 31.56
N TYR A 257 12.96 6.05 30.47
CA TYR A 257 12.17 5.69 29.31
C TYR A 257 13.02 5.74 28.04
N ALA A 258 12.82 4.79 27.13
CA ALA A 258 13.45 4.80 25.82
C ALA A 258 12.52 4.24 24.75
N CYS A 259 12.58 4.80 23.55
CA CYS A 259 11.94 4.22 22.37
C CYS A 259 12.91 3.26 21.70
N ARG A 260 12.47 2.03 21.42
CA ARG A 260 13.21 1.03 20.67
C ARG A 260 12.59 0.85 19.29
N VAL A 261 13.39 1.01 18.24
CA VAL A 261 12.97 0.81 16.86
C VAL A 261 13.73 -0.35 16.25
N ARG A 262 12.99 -1.32 15.72
CA ARG A 262 13.51 -2.44 14.92
C ARG A 262 12.96 -2.36 13.52
N HIS A 263 13.85 -2.43 12.55
CA HIS A 263 13.51 -2.33 11.14
C HIS A 263 14.55 -3.12 10.34
N ARG A 264 14.17 -3.75 9.23
CA ARG A 264 15.08 -4.65 8.50
C ARG A 264 16.33 -3.96 7.95
N SER A 265 16.26 -2.67 7.65
CA SER A 265 17.43 -1.89 7.23
C SER A 265 18.50 -1.74 8.32
N LEU A 266 18.16 -2.03 9.58
CA LEU A 266 19.09 -2.09 10.71
C LEU A 266 19.71 -3.48 10.90
N GLY A 267 19.30 -4.48 10.11
CA GLY A 267 19.70 -5.87 10.27
C GLY A 267 19.31 -6.42 11.65
N THR A 268 20.29 -6.90 12.42
CA THR A 268 20.10 -7.40 13.81
C THR A 268 20.14 -6.29 14.87
N ARG A 269 20.34 -5.04 14.47
CA ARG A 269 20.46 -3.89 15.37
C ARG A 269 19.09 -3.26 15.64
N SER A 270 19.01 -2.48 16.71
CA SER A 270 17.88 -1.60 17.01
C SER A 270 18.35 -0.20 17.36
N LEU A 271 17.58 0.81 16.97
CA LEU A 271 17.76 2.16 17.51
C LEU A 271 17.16 2.22 18.90
N LEU A 272 17.90 2.78 19.85
CA LEU A 272 17.42 3.11 21.18
C LEU A 272 17.57 4.61 21.41
N ILE A 273 16.42 5.24 21.60
CA ILE A 273 16.28 6.69 21.71
C ILE A 273 15.78 6.98 23.13
N PRO A 274 16.67 7.28 24.07
CA PRO A 274 16.30 7.59 25.44
C PRO A 274 15.52 8.92 25.53
N TRP A 275 14.56 8.98 26.45
CA TRP A 275 13.93 10.23 26.86
C TRP A 275 14.84 10.97 27.85
N GLY A 276 15.03 12.28 27.65
CA GLY A 276 15.80 13.13 28.57
C GLY A 276 17.32 13.16 28.34
N THR A 277 17.83 12.47 27.32
CA THR A 277 19.24 12.58 26.87
C THR A 277 19.29 12.70 25.35
N SER A 278 20.19 13.53 24.80
CA SER A 278 20.29 13.81 23.36
C SER A 278 21.12 12.79 22.56
N GLU A 279 21.50 11.67 23.17
CA GLU A 279 22.34 10.64 22.52
C GLU A 279 21.48 9.50 21.94
N VAL A 280 21.54 9.31 20.63
CA VAL A 280 20.95 8.14 19.96
C VAL A 280 21.94 6.98 20.04
N VAL A 281 21.53 5.86 20.64
CA VAL A 281 22.41 4.68 20.79
C VAL A 281 21.97 3.57 19.84
N LEU A 282 22.88 3.14 18.97
CA LEU A 282 22.72 1.94 18.14
C LEU A 282 23.15 0.71 18.94
N ILE A 283 22.22 -0.18 19.29
CA ILE A 283 22.56 -1.44 19.96
C ILE A 283 22.48 -2.59 18.96
N ALA A 284 23.58 -3.33 18.82
CA ALA A 284 23.60 -4.60 18.11
C ALA A 284 23.00 -5.69 19.00
N GLY A 285 22.01 -6.43 18.49
CA GLY A 285 21.50 -7.59 19.18
C GLY A 285 22.49 -8.75 19.05
N LEU A 286 23.26 -9.04 20.09
CA LEU A 286 23.89 -10.33 20.31
C LEU A 286 23.91 -10.61 21.82
N GLY A 287 23.69 -11.87 22.19
CA GLY A 287 23.86 -12.34 23.57
C GLY A 287 25.14 -11.77 24.17
N ALA A 288 24.99 -11.17 25.35
CA ALA A 288 26.05 -10.71 26.24
C ALA A 288 27.33 -10.13 25.58
N GLY A 289 27.34 -8.80 25.40
CA GLY A 289 28.55 -7.98 25.60
C GLY A 289 29.22 -7.42 24.34
N LEU A 290 28.99 -6.14 24.06
CA LEU A 290 29.96 -5.03 24.18
C LEU A 290 29.34 -3.74 23.59
N LEU A 291 29.36 -2.65 24.36
CA LEU A 291 28.94 -1.31 23.95
C LEU A 291 30.06 -0.64 23.16
N ALA A 292 29.82 -0.33 21.88
CA ALA A 292 30.62 0.63 21.14
C ALA A 292 29.84 1.96 21.09
N VAL A 293 30.30 2.96 21.84
CA VAL A 293 29.77 4.32 21.78
C VAL A 293 30.52 5.06 20.69
N VAL A 294 29.80 5.52 19.66
CA VAL A 294 30.30 6.51 18.71
C VAL A 294 29.42 7.75 18.85
N ALA A 295 29.98 8.81 19.43
CA ALA A 295 29.33 10.11 19.52
C ALA A 295 29.40 10.81 18.15
N VAL A 296 28.26 11.18 17.60
CA VAL A 296 28.19 12.18 16.53
C VAL A 296 27.45 13.39 17.10
N ALA A 297 28.17 14.50 17.20
CA ALA A 297 27.66 15.75 17.73
C ALA A 297 26.98 16.61 16.65
N ALA A 298 26.12 17.49 17.14
CA ALA A 298 25.66 18.77 16.58
C ALA A 298 24.31 18.73 15.82
N ILE A 299 23.44 19.75 15.85
CA ILE A 299 23.58 21.18 16.20
C ILE A 299 22.29 21.65 16.90
N THR A 300 22.43 22.45 17.94
CA THR A 300 21.35 23.18 18.62
C THR A 300 20.85 24.36 17.77
N ALA A 301 19.53 24.48 17.63
CA ALA A 301 18.86 25.75 17.37
C ALA A 301 17.74 25.90 18.41
#